data_AF-A0A2G5EWB4-F1
#
_entry.id   AF-A0A2G5EWB4-F1
#
_cell.length_a   1.000
_cell.length_b   1.000
_cell.length_c   1.000
_cell.angle_alpha   90.00
_cell.angle_beta   90.00
_cell.angle_gamma   90.00
#
_symmetry.space_group_name_H-M   'P 1'
#
loop_
_entity.id
_entity.type
_entity.pdbx_description
1 polymer ?
#
loop_
_entity_poly.entity_id
_entity_poly.type
_entity_poly.pdbx_seq_one_letter_code
_entity_poly.pdbx_strand_id
1 'polypeptide(L)'
;MRQFYGKSYKEFMLNKLVPIVGNVGESGLGMEVGFADHIANEVDIIVHSAGNTTFDERYDVAIDINTLGPCRMLSFAKRCKGLKLFMHVSTAYTNGQRKGVISEKPFRNGDSITRELAAFEYSMSSFPILDVEAEIKVALDARNAFEDNIVTQKMQDLGMERARMYGWQDTYVFTKAMGEMMIESQREEIPVVIIRPSIIESTYKEPIPGWIEGLRMIDPLLIYYGKGELTAFPADAKGVIDAVPADMVVNAMLAAMAKHGAVRKPGLRVYHIASSVVNPLVHQDLCDYFFDYFNSSPYMDLQRRPIKIQPAKVFNSMDDFHTHIHTEAIQRSPNSPQGIRFSKRVQRSLDLAKHLAKLYEPYSFYEGRFDNTNVQMLIKELSEEEKRHFDFDVGSVDWKDYICNIHIPGVLRHVQKGRGL
;
A
#
# COMPACT_ATOMS: atom_id res chain seq x y z
N MET A 1 17.54 6.73 -16.64
CA MET A 1 18.32 5.78 -17.48
C MET A 1 18.51 6.22 -18.93
N ARG A 2 17.47 6.45 -19.76
CA ARG A 2 17.66 6.91 -21.16
C ARG A 2 18.46 8.21 -21.28
N GLN A 3 18.25 9.15 -20.36
CA GLN A 3 19.00 10.41 -20.31
C GLN A 3 20.50 10.19 -20.02
N PHE A 4 20.84 9.18 -19.20
CA PHE A 4 22.23 8.88 -18.82
C PHE A 4 22.97 8.06 -19.89
N TYR A 5 22.33 7.02 -20.43
CA TYR A 5 22.96 6.08 -21.37
C TYR A 5 22.77 6.47 -22.84
N GLY A 6 21.92 7.45 -23.15
CA GLY A 6 21.68 7.95 -24.50
C GLY A 6 21.43 6.84 -25.51
N LYS A 7 22.25 6.79 -26.57
CA LYS A 7 22.15 5.78 -27.64
C LYS A 7 22.46 4.36 -27.16
N SER A 8 23.30 4.20 -26.14
CA SER A 8 23.68 2.90 -25.56
C SER A 8 22.64 2.35 -24.58
N TYR A 9 21.56 3.09 -24.29
CA TYR A 9 20.53 2.64 -23.35
C TYR A 9 19.98 1.25 -23.72
N LYS A 10 19.62 1.04 -24.99
CA LYS A 10 18.99 -0.22 -25.41
C LYS A 10 19.95 -1.41 -25.21
N GLU A 11 21.20 -1.25 -25.62
CA GLU A 11 22.25 -2.27 -25.45
C GLU A 11 22.49 -2.58 -23.96
N PHE A 12 22.63 -1.54 -23.14
CA PHE A 12 22.80 -1.71 -21.69
C PHE A 12 21.64 -2.47 -21.05
N MET A 13 20.39 -2.15 -21.39
CA MET A 13 19.23 -2.84 -20.84
C MET A 13 19.17 -4.30 -21.30
N LEU A 14 19.46 -4.59 -22.58
CA LEU A 14 19.45 -5.95 -23.12
C LEU A 14 20.53 -6.84 -22.51
N ASN A 15 21.64 -6.26 -22.06
CA ASN A 15 22.71 -6.98 -21.37
C ASN A 15 22.40 -7.28 -19.88
N LYS A 16 21.31 -6.73 -19.32
CA LYS A 16 20.95 -6.87 -17.90
C LYS A 16 19.55 -7.42 -17.64
N LEU A 17 18.63 -7.25 -18.58
CA LEU A 17 17.24 -7.64 -18.42
C LEU A 17 16.88 -8.82 -19.33
N VAL A 18 16.40 -9.89 -18.71
CA VAL A 18 15.76 -11.01 -19.39
C VAL A 18 14.29 -11.01 -18.98
N PRO A 19 13.36 -10.59 -19.86
CA PRO A 19 11.93 -10.64 -19.55
C PRO A 19 11.44 -12.09 -19.57
N ILE A 20 10.59 -12.43 -18.60
CA ILE A 20 10.05 -13.77 -18.43
C ILE A 20 8.53 -13.64 -18.35
N VAL A 21 7.82 -14.39 -19.18
CA VAL A 21 6.36 -14.49 -19.10
C VAL A 21 6.02 -15.46 -17.96
N GLY A 22 5.12 -15.04 -17.08
CA GLY A 22 4.67 -15.85 -15.96
C GLY A 22 3.54 -15.17 -15.18
N ASN A 23 2.90 -15.95 -14.33
CA ASN A 23 1.81 -15.53 -13.46
C ASN A 23 1.94 -16.22 -12.09
N VAL A 24 2.03 -15.44 -11.01
CA VAL A 24 2.16 -15.97 -9.64
C VAL A 24 0.89 -16.68 -9.15
N GLY A 25 -0.26 -16.46 -9.80
CA GLY A 25 -1.50 -17.20 -9.57
C GLY A 25 -1.48 -18.62 -10.15
N GLU A 26 -0.54 -18.92 -11.05
CA GLU A 26 -0.52 -20.18 -11.78
C GLU A 26 0.52 -21.17 -11.22
N SER A 27 0.21 -22.46 -11.33
CA SER A 27 1.17 -23.52 -11.00
C SER A 27 2.44 -23.36 -11.83
N GLY A 28 3.61 -23.62 -11.23
CA GLY A 28 4.90 -23.39 -11.89
C GLY A 28 5.18 -21.92 -12.23
N LEU A 29 4.45 -20.98 -11.61
CA LEU A 29 4.52 -19.54 -11.88
C LEU A 29 4.13 -19.16 -13.31
N GLY A 30 3.37 -20.01 -14.02
CA GLY A 30 3.03 -19.80 -15.44
C GLY A 30 4.25 -19.79 -16.38
N MET A 31 5.41 -20.26 -15.91
CA MET A 31 6.64 -20.32 -16.70
C MET A 31 6.71 -21.61 -17.52
N GLU A 32 7.39 -21.54 -18.67
CA GLU A 32 7.71 -22.73 -19.45
C GLU A 32 8.64 -23.67 -18.65
N VAL A 33 8.30 -24.97 -18.58
CA VAL A 33 8.93 -25.94 -17.69
C VAL A 33 10.45 -26.02 -17.85
N GLY A 34 10.95 -26.07 -19.09
CA GLY A 34 12.39 -26.14 -19.37
C GLY A 34 13.16 -24.87 -19.01
N PHE A 35 12.49 -23.71 -19.08
CA PHE A 35 13.10 -22.42 -18.78
C PHE A 35 13.21 -22.17 -17.27
N ALA A 36 12.22 -22.65 -16.50
CA ALA A 36 12.22 -22.56 -15.04
C ALA A 36 13.45 -23.23 -14.40
N ASP A 37 13.87 -24.41 -14.91
CA ASP A 37 15.05 -25.11 -14.41
C ASP A 37 16.34 -24.33 -14.70
N HIS A 38 16.45 -23.70 -15.87
CA HIS A 38 17.61 -22.89 -16.20
C HIS A 38 17.72 -21.68 -15.25
N ILE A 39 16.63 -20.95 -15.05
CA ILE A 39 16.58 -19.80 -14.13
C ILE A 39 16.95 -20.25 -12.70
N ALA A 40 16.40 -21.36 -12.22
CA ALA A 40 16.67 -21.85 -10.87
C ALA A 40 18.16 -22.15 -10.62
N ASN A 41 18.94 -22.49 -11.65
CA ASN A 41 20.38 -22.72 -11.48
C ASN A 41 21.20 -21.42 -11.40
N GLU A 42 20.67 -20.28 -11.82
CA GLU A 42 21.41 -19.01 -11.90
C GLU A 42 20.95 -17.95 -10.88
N VAL A 43 19.77 -18.11 -10.31
CA VAL A 43 19.21 -17.12 -9.37
C VAL A 43 19.88 -17.17 -8.00
N ASP A 44 20.47 -16.04 -7.62
CA ASP A 44 21.03 -15.78 -6.30
C ASP A 44 20.05 -15.11 -5.33
N ILE A 45 19.18 -14.23 -5.83
CA ILE A 45 18.26 -13.44 -5.01
C ILE A 45 16.91 -13.39 -5.70
N ILE A 46 15.84 -13.64 -4.94
CA ILE A 46 14.46 -13.47 -5.41
C ILE A 46 13.86 -12.27 -4.68
N VAL A 47 13.38 -11.28 -5.45
CA VAL A 47 12.56 -10.17 -4.93
C VAL A 47 11.12 -10.40 -5.36
N HIS A 48 10.31 -10.96 -4.47
CA HIS A 48 8.90 -11.21 -4.70
C HIS A 48 8.06 -9.96 -4.33
N SER A 49 7.85 -9.10 -5.32
CA SER A 49 7.03 -7.88 -5.20
C SER A 49 5.65 -7.99 -5.88
N ALA A 50 5.35 -9.10 -6.56
CA ALA A 50 4.04 -9.29 -7.18
C ALA A 50 2.95 -9.40 -6.10
N GLY A 51 1.80 -8.78 -6.36
CA GLY A 51 0.66 -8.79 -5.44
C GLY A 51 -0.53 -8.04 -6.01
N ASN A 52 -1.72 -8.37 -5.53
CA ASN A 52 -2.91 -7.56 -5.74
C ASN A 52 -3.00 -6.53 -4.60
N THR A 53 -3.26 -5.26 -4.94
CA THR A 53 -3.30 -4.14 -3.97
C THR A 53 -4.68 -3.50 -3.87
N THR A 54 -5.69 -4.09 -4.52
CA THR A 54 -7.08 -3.64 -4.47
C THR A 54 -7.71 -4.08 -3.15
N PHE A 55 -8.23 -3.13 -2.37
CA PHE A 55 -8.73 -3.39 -1.01
C PHE A 55 -9.95 -4.31 -0.99
N ASP A 56 -10.81 -4.20 -1.99
CA ASP A 56 -12.04 -4.97 -2.17
C ASP A 56 -11.94 -5.92 -3.37
N GLU A 57 -10.77 -6.52 -3.64
CA GLU A 57 -10.67 -7.60 -4.64
C GLU A 57 -11.53 -8.81 -4.24
N ARG A 58 -11.99 -9.57 -5.24
CA ARG A 58 -12.58 -10.89 -5.02
C ARG A 58 -11.68 -11.75 -4.13
N TYR A 59 -12.25 -12.33 -3.09
CA TYR A 59 -11.47 -13.05 -2.09
C TYR A 59 -10.67 -14.24 -2.64
N ASP A 60 -11.21 -14.99 -3.60
CA ASP A 60 -10.48 -16.09 -4.26
C ASP A 60 -9.27 -15.58 -5.05
N VAL A 61 -9.43 -14.49 -5.79
CA VAL A 61 -8.35 -13.87 -6.56
C VAL A 61 -7.28 -13.30 -5.63
N ALA A 62 -7.69 -12.63 -4.56
CA ALA A 62 -6.77 -12.07 -3.56
C ALA A 62 -5.97 -13.17 -2.84
N ILE A 63 -6.61 -14.28 -2.44
CA ILE A 63 -5.92 -15.45 -1.88
C ILE A 63 -4.94 -16.04 -2.90
N ASP A 64 -5.38 -16.22 -4.14
CA ASP A 64 -4.56 -16.88 -5.16
C ASP A 64 -3.25 -16.12 -5.43
N ILE A 65 -3.31 -14.78 -5.42
CA ILE A 65 -2.16 -13.92 -5.69
C ILE A 65 -1.36 -13.61 -4.43
N ASN A 66 -2.00 -13.15 -3.34
CA ASN A 66 -1.29 -12.63 -2.17
C ASN A 66 -0.97 -13.70 -1.13
N THR A 67 -1.74 -14.79 -1.06
CA THR A 67 -1.49 -15.90 -0.13
C THR A 67 -0.74 -17.04 -0.80
N LEU A 68 -1.27 -17.57 -1.91
CA LEU A 68 -0.69 -18.71 -2.62
C LEU A 68 0.48 -18.32 -3.53
N GLY A 69 0.48 -17.11 -4.10
CA GLY A 69 1.59 -16.59 -4.91
C GLY A 69 2.95 -16.66 -4.19
N PRO A 70 3.07 -16.19 -2.93
CA PRO A 70 4.25 -16.39 -2.12
C PRO A 70 4.65 -17.85 -1.95
N CYS A 71 3.71 -18.76 -1.70
CA CYS A 71 3.98 -20.20 -1.58
C CYS A 71 4.59 -20.77 -2.86
N ARG A 72 4.01 -20.42 -4.02
CA ARG A 72 4.52 -20.86 -5.33
C ARG A 72 5.91 -20.30 -5.61
N MET A 73 6.15 -19.03 -5.30
CA MET A 73 7.44 -18.40 -5.49
C MET A 73 8.51 -18.99 -4.54
N LEU A 74 8.13 -19.29 -3.30
CA LEU A 74 9.00 -19.96 -2.33
C LEU A 74 9.30 -21.41 -2.74
N SER A 75 8.33 -22.10 -3.33
CA SER A 75 8.53 -23.44 -3.89
C SER A 75 9.51 -23.43 -5.06
N PHE A 76 9.47 -22.39 -5.90
CA PHE A 76 10.50 -22.13 -6.91
C PHE A 76 11.86 -21.80 -6.27
N ALA A 77 11.87 -20.98 -5.22
CA ALA A 77 13.07 -20.63 -4.46
C ALA A 77 13.79 -21.87 -3.90
N LYS A 78 13.05 -22.87 -3.41
CA LYS A 78 13.62 -24.16 -2.95
C LYS A 78 14.35 -24.95 -4.04
N ARG A 79 14.01 -24.73 -5.31
CA ARG A 79 14.71 -25.34 -6.45
C ARG A 79 16.01 -24.60 -6.79
N CYS A 80 16.19 -23.38 -6.28
CA CYS A 80 17.31 -22.52 -6.61
C CYS A 80 18.55 -22.88 -5.79
N LYS A 81 19.50 -23.58 -6.39
CA LYS A 81 20.69 -24.11 -5.69
C LYS A 81 21.64 -23.02 -5.17
N GLY A 82 21.67 -21.88 -5.86
CA GLY A 82 22.52 -20.73 -5.53
C GLY A 82 21.86 -19.71 -4.62
N LEU A 83 20.59 -19.92 -4.22
CA LEU A 83 19.80 -18.90 -3.55
C LEU A 83 20.45 -18.43 -2.24
N LYS A 84 20.67 -17.13 -2.15
CA LYS A 84 21.23 -16.43 -1.01
C LYS A 84 20.15 -15.78 -0.15
N LEU A 85 19.08 -15.30 -0.78
CA LEU A 85 18.02 -14.55 -0.11
C LEU A 85 16.70 -14.60 -0.88
N PHE A 86 15.60 -14.77 -0.13
CA PHE A 86 14.25 -14.53 -0.59
C PHE A 86 13.69 -13.28 0.07
N MET A 87 13.46 -12.22 -0.70
CA MET A 87 12.84 -10.99 -0.22
C MET A 87 11.37 -10.95 -0.64
N HIS A 88 10.47 -10.69 0.31
CA HIS A 88 9.04 -10.53 0.05
C HIS A 88 8.56 -9.11 0.37
N VAL A 89 7.84 -8.48 -0.56
CA VAL A 89 7.20 -7.18 -0.32
C VAL A 89 5.75 -7.38 0.14
N SER A 90 5.52 -6.98 1.38
CA SER A 90 4.23 -6.94 2.05
C SER A 90 3.82 -5.48 2.27
N THR A 91 3.15 -5.15 3.38
CA THR A 91 2.76 -3.79 3.78
C THR A 91 2.76 -3.68 5.30
N ALA A 92 3.08 -2.50 5.85
CA ALA A 92 3.01 -2.27 7.29
C ALA A 92 1.58 -2.44 7.83
N TYR A 93 0.57 -2.25 6.98
CA TYR A 93 -0.83 -2.42 7.34
C TYR A 93 -1.27 -3.89 7.48
N THR A 94 -0.42 -4.89 7.18
CA THR A 94 -0.69 -6.27 7.60
C THR A 94 -0.75 -6.42 9.11
N ASN A 95 -0.31 -5.41 9.86
CA ASN A 95 -0.51 -5.37 11.30
C ASN A 95 -1.96 -5.13 11.74
N GLY A 96 -2.89 -4.93 10.80
CA GLY A 96 -4.32 -4.88 11.04
C GLY A 96 -4.73 -3.80 12.03
N GLN A 97 -5.76 -4.08 12.84
CA GLN A 97 -6.34 -3.14 13.81
C GLN A 97 -5.50 -2.92 15.09
N ARG A 98 -4.24 -3.37 15.12
CA ARG A 98 -3.34 -3.10 16.26
C ARG A 98 -3.17 -1.60 16.49
N LYS A 99 -3.03 -1.22 17.76
CA LYS A 99 -2.91 0.17 18.22
C LYS A 99 -1.56 0.40 18.91
N GLY A 100 -1.16 1.66 19.00
CA GLY A 100 0.11 2.04 19.63
C GLY A 100 1.32 1.66 18.79
N VAL A 101 2.49 1.54 19.42
CA VAL A 101 3.73 1.18 18.71
C VAL A 101 3.76 -0.32 18.41
N ILE A 102 3.85 -0.68 17.14
CA ILE A 102 3.77 -2.05 16.63
C ILE A 102 5.17 -2.51 16.20
N SER A 103 5.66 -3.55 16.85
CA SER A 103 7.00 -4.12 16.61
C SER A 103 7.12 -4.86 15.27
N GLU A 104 8.34 -4.90 14.72
CA GLU A 104 8.72 -5.66 13.51
C GLU A 104 8.79 -7.19 13.75
N LYS A 105 7.63 -7.81 14.01
CA LYS A 105 7.52 -9.26 14.25
C LYS A 105 6.95 -10.01 13.05
N PRO A 106 7.48 -11.21 12.74
CA PRO A 106 6.85 -12.10 11.77
C PRO A 106 5.50 -12.60 12.26
N PHE A 107 4.60 -12.88 11.33
CA PHE A 107 3.37 -13.61 11.63
C PHE A 107 3.63 -15.11 11.73
N ARG A 108 2.81 -15.78 12.54
CA ARG A 108 2.79 -17.23 12.69
C ARG A 108 1.41 -17.76 12.28
N ASN A 109 1.39 -19.01 11.81
CA ASN A 109 0.11 -19.68 11.60
C ASN A 109 -0.68 -19.72 12.91
N GLY A 110 -1.95 -19.35 12.86
CA GLY A 110 -2.80 -19.18 14.02
C GLY A 110 -2.91 -17.77 14.59
N ASP A 111 -2.07 -16.82 14.15
CA ASP A 111 -2.18 -15.43 14.61
C ASP A 111 -3.52 -14.82 14.18
N SER A 112 -4.21 -14.23 15.16
CA SER A 112 -5.51 -13.56 14.98
C SER A 112 -5.49 -12.28 15.78
N ILE A 113 -5.68 -11.15 15.12
CA ILE A 113 -5.59 -9.82 15.76
C ILE A 113 -6.77 -9.62 16.69
N THR A 114 -7.98 -10.05 16.29
CA THR A 114 -9.15 -10.06 17.16
C THR A 114 -8.87 -10.80 18.46
N ARG A 115 -8.23 -11.97 18.39
CA ARG A 115 -7.87 -12.76 19.56
C ARG A 115 -6.78 -12.08 20.40
N GLU A 116 -5.78 -11.47 19.77
CA GLU A 116 -4.74 -10.69 20.46
C GLU A 116 -5.34 -9.52 21.26
N LEU A 117 -6.24 -8.75 20.65
CA LEU A 117 -6.90 -7.63 21.30
C LEU A 117 -7.86 -8.08 22.40
N ALA A 118 -8.57 -9.19 22.20
CA ALA A 118 -9.49 -9.73 23.20
C ALA A 118 -8.79 -10.39 24.40
N ALA A 119 -7.52 -10.79 24.26
CA ALA A 119 -6.71 -11.35 25.34
C ALA A 119 -6.63 -10.44 26.57
N PHE A 120 -6.83 -9.14 26.38
CA PHE A 120 -6.79 -8.13 27.43
C PHE A 120 -8.10 -7.99 28.20
N GLU A 121 -9.23 -8.52 27.69
CA GLU A 121 -10.57 -8.25 28.22
C GLU A 121 -11.39 -9.52 28.52
N TYR A 122 -11.10 -10.67 27.87
CA TYR A 122 -11.94 -11.88 27.94
C TYR A 122 -11.13 -13.19 27.94
N SER A 123 -11.82 -14.33 28.13
CA SER A 123 -11.24 -15.67 27.93
C SER A 123 -10.87 -15.88 26.45
N MET A 124 -9.60 -16.17 26.20
CA MET A 124 -9.02 -16.44 24.88
C MET A 124 -9.70 -17.55 24.07
N SER A 125 -10.42 -18.46 24.73
CA SER A 125 -11.08 -19.60 24.09
C SER A 125 -12.24 -19.22 23.18
N SER A 126 -12.77 -18.00 23.29
CA SER A 126 -13.98 -17.57 22.58
C SER A 126 -13.71 -16.94 21.21
N PHE A 127 -12.44 -16.75 20.82
CA PHE A 127 -12.06 -16.05 19.58
C PHE A 127 -11.34 -16.96 18.58
N PRO A 128 -11.63 -16.82 17.28
CA PRO A 128 -11.15 -17.74 16.26
C PRO A 128 -9.64 -17.59 16.06
N ILE A 129 -8.98 -18.74 15.91
CA ILE A 129 -7.60 -18.87 15.44
C ILE A 129 -7.65 -18.83 13.91
N LEU A 130 -6.70 -18.15 13.27
CA LEU A 130 -6.61 -18.11 11.82
C LEU A 130 -5.87 -19.34 11.31
N ASP A 131 -6.60 -20.24 10.66
CA ASP A 131 -6.03 -21.34 9.89
C ASP A 131 -6.05 -20.96 8.41
N VAL A 132 -4.88 -20.63 7.86
CA VAL A 132 -4.76 -20.16 6.48
C VAL A 132 -5.21 -21.21 5.46
N GLU A 133 -4.97 -22.50 5.72
CA GLU A 133 -5.40 -23.58 4.81
C GLU A 133 -6.92 -23.74 4.82
N ALA A 134 -7.55 -23.62 6.00
CA ALA A 134 -9.00 -23.58 6.12
C ALA A 134 -9.60 -22.37 5.38
N GLU A 135 -8.98 -21.19 5.48
CA GLU A 135 -9.43 -19.99 4.74
C GLU A 135 -9.36 -20.17 3.22
N ILE A 136 -8.27 -20.75 2.72
CA ILE A 136 -8.12 -21.08 1.29
C ILE A 136 -9.28 -21.97 0.84
N LYS A 137 -9.62 -22.99 1.65
CA LYS A 137 -10.74 -23.89 1.35
C LYS A 137 -12.09 -23.15 1.36
N VAL A 138 -12.34 -22.28 2.33
CA VAL A 138 -13.56 -21.45 2.40
C VAL A 138 -13.73 -20.63 1.12
N ALA A 139 -12.68 -19.97 0.64
CA ALA A 139 -12.76 -19.17 -0.58
C ALA A 139 -13.01 -20.03 -1.84
N LEU A 140 -12.38 -21.21 -1.93
CA LEU A 140 -12.58 -22.15 -3.03
C LEU A 140 -14.01 -22.70 -3.07
N ASP A 141 -14.53 -23.14 -1.92
CA ASP A 141 -15.88 -23.68 -1.79
C ASP A 141 -16.93 -22.59 -2.10
N ALA A 142 -16.73 -21.36 -1.60
CA ALA A 142 -17.60 -20.22 -1.88
C ALA A 142 -17.63 -19.85 -3.37
N ARG A 143 -16.45 -19.79 -4.02
CA ARG A 143 -16.35 -19.52 -5.46
C ARG A 143 -17.14 -20.53 -6.29
N ASN A 144 -17.09 -21.81 -5.92
CA ASN A 144 -17.79 -22.87 -6.66
C ASN A 144 -19.30 -22.90 -6.35
N ALA A 145 -19.74 -22.30 -5.24
CA ALA A 145 -21.14 -22.26 -4.82
C ALA A 145 -21.92 -21.05 -5.36
N PHE A 146 -21.24 -19.94 -5.69
CA PHE A 146 -21.90 -18.73 -6.18
C PHE A 146 -22.15 -18.76 -7.69
N GLU A 147 -23.30 -18.24 -8.11
CA GLU A 147 -23.63 -18.07 -9.52
C GLU A 147 -22.74 -17.00 -10.18
N ASP A 148 -22.39 -17.21 -11.45
CA ASP A 148 -21.43 -16.36 -12.20
C ASP A 148 -21.81 -14.88 -12.26
N ASN A 149 -23.11 -14.55 -12.22
CA ASN A 149 -23.61 -13.17 -12.31
C ASN A 149 -23.43 -12.36 -11.02
N ILE A 150 -23.24 -13.01 -9.87
CA ILE A 150 -23.14 -12.37 -8.54
C ILE A 150 -21.86 -12.76 -7.79
N VAL A 151 -21.07 -13.70 -8.33
CA VAL A 151 -19.85 -14.21 -7.70
C VAL A 151 -18.88 -13.09 -7.32
N THR A 152 -18.69 -12.08 -8.20
CA THR A 152 -17.77 -10.97 -7.91
C THR A 152 -18.16 -10.25 -6.62
N GLN A 153 -19.38 -9.71 -6.54
CA GLN A 153 -19.82 -8.97 -5.35
C GLN A 153 -19.81 -9.84 -4.09
N LYS A 154 -20.33 -11.08 -4.17
CA LYS A 154 -20.35 -11.99 -3.01
C LYS A 154 -18.95 -12.36 -2.52
N MET A 155 -17.98 -12.52 -3.42
CA MET A 155 -16.59 -12.80 -3.05
C MET A 155 -15.88 -11.58 -2.46
N GLN A 156 -16.21 -10.37 -2.91
CA GLN A 156 -15.72 -9.14 -2.29
C GLN A 156 -16.27 -9.00 -0.86
N ASP A 157 -17.58 -9.20 -0.69
CA ASP A 157 -18.25 -9.13 0.62
C ASP A 157 -17.69 -10.19 1.58
N LEU A 158 -17.50 -11.42 1.10
CA LEU A 158 -16.90 -12.50 1.88
C LEU A 158 -15.48 -12.13 2.34
N GLY A 159 -14.61 -11.65 1.45
CA GLY A 159 -13.24 -11.27 1.81
C GLY A 159 -13.20 -10.20 2.91
N MET A 160 -14.07 -9.17 2.79
CA MET A 160 -14.20 -8.12 3.79
C MET A 160 -14.73 -8.66 5.14
N GLU A 161 -15.69 -9.58 5.11
CA GLU A 161 -16.21 -10.24 6.31
C GLU A 161 -15.12 -11.06 7.02
N ARG A 162 -14.39 -11.89 6.26
CA ARG A 162 -13.29 -12.71 6.82
C ARG A 162 -12.20 -11.84 7.40
N ALA A 163 -11.75 -10.80 6.68
CA ALA A 163 -10.72 -9.88 7.17
C ALA A 163 -11.11 -9.27 8.53
N ARG A 164 -12.33 -8.73 8.63
CA ARG A 164 -12.85 -8.11 9.86
C ARG A 164 -13.00 -9.11 11.00
N MET A 165 -13.42 -10.34 10.71
CA MET A 165 -13.55 -11.41 11.72
C MET A 165 -12.23 -11.65 12.45
N TYR A 166 -11.11 -11.60 11.74
CA TYR A 166 -9.78 -11.85 12.30
C TYR A 166 -9.00 -10.57 12.70
N GLY A 167 -9.59 -9.38 12.51
CA GLY A 167 -9.04 -8.11 12.99
C GLY A 167 -8.18 -7.35 11.97
N TRP A 168 -8.37 -7.64 10.68
CA TRP A 168 -7.80 -6.89 9.56
C TRP A 168 -8.85 -5.96 8.93
N GLN A 169 -8.41 -4.82 8.39
CA GLN A 169 -9.31 -3.77 7.90
C GLN A 169 -10.02 -4.15 6.59
N ASP A 170 -9.30 -4.82 5.69
CA ASP A 170 -9.75 -5.20 4.36
C ASP A 170 -9.10 -6.49 3.84
N THR A 171 -9.61 -6.98 2.70
CA THR A 171 -9.16 -8.22 2.06
C THR A 171 -7.69 -8.18 1.63
N TYR A 172 -7.19 -7.00 1.22
CA TYR A 172 -5.82 -6.85 0.75
C TYR A 172 -4.82 -7.09 1.88
N VAL A 173 -4.94 -6.36 2.99
CA VAL A 173 -4.00 -6.49 4.11
C VAL A 173 -4.12 -7.85 4.79
N PHE A 174 -5.33 -8.44 4.80
CA PHE A 174 -5.57 -9.77 5.33
C PHE A 174 -4.87 -10.86 4.51
N THR A 175 -5.05 -10.85 3.19
CA THR A 175 -4.42 -11.85 2.31
C THR A 175 -2.89 -11.69 2.23
N LYS A 176 -2.37 -10.46 2.33
CA LYS A 176 -0.93 -10.23 2.52
C LYS A 176 -0.40 -10.81 3.82
N ALA A 177 -1.12 -10.65 4.94
CA ALA A 177 -0.74 -11.25 6.22
C ALA A 177 -0.74 -12.78 6.15
N MET A 178 -1.75 -13.39 5.52
CA MET A 178 -1.78 -14.84 5.26
C MET A 178 -0.59 -15.29 4.41
N GLY A 179 -0.21 -14.53 3.37
CA GLY A 179 1.00 -14.81 2.58
C GLY A 179 2.28 -14.82 3.42
N GLU A 180 2.43 -13.88 4.36
CA GLU A 180 3.55 -13.89 5.31
C GLU A 180 3.56 -15.12 6.22
N MET A 181 2.39 -15.53 6.73
CA MET A 181 2.26 -16.75 7.55
C MET A 181 2.66 -18.01 6.77
N MET A 182 2.30 -18.07 5.49
CA MET A 182 2.68 -19.18 4.62
C MET A 182 4.18 -19.18 4.30
N ILE A 183 4.79 -18.00 4.11
CA ILE A 183 6.25 -17.93 3.97
C ILE A 183 6.93 -18.46 5.24
N GLU A 184 6.54 -17.99 6.42
CA GLU A 184 7.20 -18.41 7.66
C GLU A 184 7.02 -19.91 7.94
N SER A 185 5.85 -20.48 7.63
CA SER A 185 5.61 -21.92 7.83
C SER A 185 6.34 -22.81 6.81
N GLN A 186 6.63 -22.30 5.61
CA GLN A 186 7.18 -23.12 4.51
C GLN A 186 8.63 -22.81 4.15
N ARG A 187 9.25 -21.74 4.65
CA ARG A 187 10.59 -21.30 4.19
C ARG A 187 11.74 -22.23 4.54
N GLU A 188 11.57 -23.12 5.52
CA GLU A 188 12.64 -23.99 6.01
C GLU A 188 13.92 -23.17 6.33
N GLU A 189 15.07 -23.56 5.77
CA GLU A 189 16.35 -22.89 5.96
C GLU A 189 16.58 -21.68 5.03
N ILE A 190 15.65 -21.37 4.11
CA ILE A 190 15.80 -20.23 3.18
C ILE A 190 15.84 -18.92 3.99
N PRO A 191 16.90 -18.10 3.86
CA PRO A 191 16.93 -16.76 4.45
C PRO A 191 15.83 -15.89 3.83
N VAL A 192 14.98 -15.31 4.68
CA VAL A 192 13.85 -14.48 4.26
C VAL A 192 13.98 -13.08 4.84
N VAL A 193 13.73 -12.08 3.99
CA VAL A 193 13.48 -10.70 4.42
C VAL A 193 12.07 -10.30 3.97
N ILE A 194 11.23 -9.91 4.93
CA ILE A 194 9.93 -9.30 4.65
C ILE A 194 10.07 -7.79 4.77
N ILE A 195 9.70 -7.08 3.71
CA ILE A 195 9.68 -5.64 3.64
C ILE A 195 8.23 -5.19 3.74
N ARG A 196 7.92 -4.40 4.77
CA ARG A 196 6.59 -3.84 5.04
C ARG A 196 6.67 -2.31 4.92
N PRO A 197 6.54 -1.74 3.72
CA PRO A 197 6.39 -0.31 3.57
C PRO A 197 5.02 0.15 4.06
N SER A 198 4.91 1.39 4.54
CA SER A 198 3.62 2.06 4.73
C SER A 198 3.09 2.60 3.39
N ILE A 199 2.31 3.69 3.38
CA ILE A 199 1.77 4.25 2.13
C ILE A 199 2.92 4.76 1.27
N ILE A 200 3.16 4.09 0.15
CA ILE A 200 4.20 4.50 -0.78
C ILE A 200 3.68 5.63 -1.65
N GLU A 201 4.33 6.79 -1.54
CA GLU A 201 4.09 7.95 -2.37
C GLU A 201 5.22 8.16 -3.38
N SER A 202 5.16 9.26 -4.13
CA SER A 202 6.17 9.59 -5.14
C SER A 202 7.60 9.54 -4.61
N THR A 203 8.56 9.40 -5.52
CA THR A 203 9.97 9.45 -5.17
C THR A 203 10.38 10.82 -4.59
N TYR A 204 11.27 10.81 -3.60
CA TYR A 204 11.82 12.01 -2.96
C TYR A 204 12.93 12.62 -3.80
N LYS A 205 13.93 11.81 -4.17
CA LYS A 205 15.12 12.23 -4.93
C LYS A 205 15.28 11.44 -6.23
N GLU A 206 15.19 10.12 -6.18
CA GLU A 206 15.62 9.24 -7.27
C GLU A 206 14.49 8.37 -7.85
N PRO A 207 14.49 8.03 -9.14
CA PRO A 207 15.40 8.50 -10.19
C PRO A 207 15.10 9.94 -10.63
N ILE A 208 13.92 10.47 -10.31
CA ILE A 208 13.51 11.85 -10.59
C ILE A 208 12.54 12.27 -9.48
N PRO A 209 12.74 13.41 -8.79
CA PRO A 209 11.82 13.86 -7.74
C PRO A 209 10.37 13.97 -8.22
N GLY A 210 9.45 13.42 -7.43
CA GLY A 210 8.02 13.41 -7.72
C GLY A 210 7.60 12.37 -8.75
N TRP A 211 8.49 11.47 -9.18
CA TRP A 211 8.09 10.37 -10.07
C TRP A 211 7.13 9.44 -9.32
N ILE A 212 6.00 9.18 -9.97
CA ILE A 212 4.93 8.29 -9.51
C ILE A 212 4.19 7.72 -10.72
N GLU A 213 3.66 6.52 -10.57
CA GLU A 213 2.81 5.87 -11.57
C GLU A 213 1.44 5.58 -10.96
N GLY A 214 0.38 6.00 -11.66
CA GLY A 214 -1.00 5.87 -11.18
C GLY A 214 -1.34 6.80 -10.01
N LEU A 215 -2.58 6.71 -9.55
CA LEU A 215 -3.03 7.36 -8.31
C LEU A 215 -2.87 6.37 -7.15
N ARG A 216 -2.20 6.80 -6.08
CA ARG A 216 -1.99 6.06 -4.84
C ARG A 216 -3.01 6.47 -3.79
N MET A 217 -2.81 6.14 -2.52
CA MET A 217 -3.86 6.29 -1.49
C MET A 217 -4.24 7.76 -1.27
N ILE A 218 -3.25 8.66 -1.17
CA ILE A 218 -3.49 10.07 -0.86
C ILE A 218 -3.97 10.85 -2.10
N ASP A 219 -3.54 10.44 -3.29
CA ASP A 219 -3.74 11.21 -4.53
C ASP A 219 -5.21 11.50 -4.90
N PRO A 220 -6.18 10.58 -4.74
CA PRO A 220 -7.59 10.88 -4.97
C PRO A 220 -8.07 12.03 -4.08
N LEU A 221 -7.74 12.02 -2.79
CA LEU A 221 -8.12 13.08 -1.85
C LEU A 221 -7.52 14.41 -2.29
N LEU A 222 -6.23 14.42 -2.62
CA LEU A 222 -5.52 15.58 -3.14
C LEU A 222 -6.21 16.17 -4.39
N ILE A 223 -6.50 15.33 -5.40
CA ILE A 223 -7.06 15.77 -6.68
C ILE A 223 -8.47 16.34 -6.50
N TYR A 224 -9.33 15.65 -5.76
CA TYR A 224 -10.71 16.10 -5.56
C TYR A 224 -10.77 17.34 -4.67
N TYR A 225 -9.86 17.45 -3.70
CA TYR A 225 -9.70 18.66 -2.90
C TYR A 225 -9.29 19.86 -3.76
N GLY A 226 -8.23 19.72 -4.57
CA GLY A 226 -7.77 20.81 -5.45
C GLY A 226 -8.84 21.26 -6.46
N LYS A 227 -9.71 20.35 -6.91
CA LYS A 227 -10.84 20.67 -7.79
C LYS A 227 -12.03 21.32 -7.07
N GLY A 228 -11.97 21.44 -5.74
CA GLY A 228 -13.08 21.94 -4.92
C GLY A 228 -14.27 20.98 -4.83
N GLU A 229 -14.08 19.70 -5.19
CA GLU A 229 -15.11 18.66 -5.18
C GLU A 229 -15.14 17.89 -3.86
N LEU A 230 -14.05 17.94 -3.09
CA LEU A 230 -13.94 17.44 -1.72
C LEU A 230 -13.58 18.61 -0.80
N THR A 231 -14.48 18.99 0.10
CA THR A 231 -14.36 20.16 1.00
C THR A 231 -14.13 19.76 2.46
N ALA A 232 -14.35 18.48 2.76
CA ALA A 232 -14.24 17.90 4.08
C ALA A 232 -13.84 16.43 3.99
N PHE A 233 -13.27 15.88 5.06
CA PHE A 233 -12.96 14.46 5.14
C PHE A 233 -13.05 13.95 6.60
N PRO A 234 -13.51 12.71 6.83
CA PRO A 234 -13.49 12.12 8.16
C PRO A 234 -12.11 11.52 8.46
N ALA A 235 -11.44 12.05 9.47
CA ALA A 235 -10.17 11.56 9.98
C ALA A 235 -9.97 12.06 11.42
N ASP A 236 -9.11 11.40 12.19
CA ASP A 236 -8.60 12.00 13.41
C ASP A 236 -7.66 13.15 13.03
N ALA A 237 -8.02 14.40 13.35
CA ALA A 237 -7.21 15.56 13.02
C ALA A 237 -5.78 15.49 13.59
N LYS A 238 -5.59 14.78 14.72
CA LYS A 238 -4.28 14.54 15.35
C LYS A 238 -3.71 13.16 15.00
N GLY A 239 -4.44 12.38 14.22
CA GLY A 239 -3.99 11.10 13.69
C GLY A 239 -2.82 11.29 12.73
N VAL A 240 -2.04 10.23 12.58
CA VAL A 240 -0.86 10.21 11.72
C VAL A 240 -1.17 9.33 10.52
N ILE A 241 -0.93 9.88 9.33
CA ILE A 241 -0.88 9.12 8.10
C ILE A 241 0.55 8.67 7.86
N ASP A 242 0.76 7.35 7.82
CA ASP A 242 2.11 6.83 7.61
C ASP A 242 2.40 6.70 6.12
N ALA A 243 3.23 7.59 5.62
CA ALA A 243 3.68 7.61 4.23
C ALA A 243 5.20 7.53 4.13
N VAL A 244 5.69 7.01 3.00
CA VAL A 244 7.11 6.91 2.67
C VAL A 244 7.34 7.16 1.17
N PRO A 245 8.41 7.86 0.79
CA PRO A 245 8.80 7.98 -0.61
C PRO A 245 9.25 6.64 -1.22
N ALA A 246 8.88 6.39 -2.49
CA ALA A 246 9.16 5.12 -3.16
C ALA A 246 10.66 4.77 -3.28
N ASP A 247 11.52 5.77 -3.46
CA ASP A 247 12.97 5.57 -3.55
C ASP A 247 13.61 5.18 -2.23
N MET A 248 13.12 5.73 -1.11
CA MET A 248 13.54 5.29 0.22
C MET A 248 13.18 3.82 0.47
N VAL A 249 12.01 3.37 -0.02
CA VAL A 249 11.62 1.95 0.06
C VAL A 249 12.60 1.07 -0.73
N VAL A 250 12.91 1.45 -1.97
CA VAL A 250 13.85 0.71 -2.82
C VAL A 250 15.26 0.70 -2.21
N ASN A 251 15.74 1.82 -1.69
CA ASN A 251 17.07 1.92 -1.08
C ASN A 251 17.18 1.05 0.17
N ALA A 252 16.15 1.02 1.03
CA ALA A 252 16.10 0.12 2.17
C ALA A 252 16.09 -1.36 1.74
N MET A 253 15.35 -1.70 0.67
CA MET A 253 15.37 -3.06 0.09
C MET A 253 16.77 -3.44 -0.39
N LEU A 254 17.46 -2.56 -1.12
CA LEU A 254 18.83 -2.79 -1.59
C LEU A 254 19.80 -3.02 -0.43
N ALA A 255 19.75 -2.17 0.60
CA ALA A 255 20.58 -2.33 1.79
C ALA A 255 20.28 -3.63 2.55
N ALA A 256 19.00 -3.99 2.71
CA ALA A 256 18.62 -5.24 3.36
C ALA A 256 19.06 -6.46 2.54
N MET A 257 18.97 -6.41 1.21
CA MET A 257 19.48 -7.46 0.33
C MET A 257 20.98 -7.64 0.46
N ALA A 258 21.75 -6.54 0.45
CA ALA A 258 23.20 -6.58 0.59
C ALA A 258 23.61 -7.21 1.92
N LYS A 259 22.99 -6.78 3.03
CA LYS A 259 23.25 -7.30 4.37
C LYS A 259 22.95 -8.81 4.48
N HIS A 260 21.73 -9.21 4.13
CA HIS A 260 21.28 -10.59 4.40
C HIS A 260 21.74 -11.58 3.33
N GLY A 261 21.88 -11.14 2.09
CA GLY A 261 22.39 -11.96 0.98
C GLY A 261 23.88 -12.30 1.09
N ALA A 262 24.68 -11.46 1.77
CA ALA A 262 26.09 -11.75 2.00
C ALA A 262 26.33 -12.84 3.06
N VAL A 263 25.51 -12.85 4.12
CA VAL A 263 25.71 -13.75 5.29
C VAL A 263 25.06 -15.13 5.07
N ARG A 264 24.01 -15.23 4.26
CA ARG A 264 23.24 -16.47 3.98
C ARG A 264 22.78 -17.21 5.24
N LYS A 265 22.53 -16.48 6.33
CA LYS A 265 22.09 -17.08 7.60
C LYS A 265 20.60 -17.42 7.53
N PRO A 266 20.19 -18.68 7.81
CA PRO A 266 18.79 -19.02 7.94
C PRO A 266 18.08 -18.14 8.96
N GLY A 267 16.87 -17.69 8.63
CA GLY A 267 16.08 -16.81 9.48
C GLY A 267 15.13 -15.93 8.69
N LEU A 268 14.18 -15.33 9.40
CA LEU A 268 13.25 -14.35 8.86
C LEU A 268 13.48 -12.99 9.56
N ARG A 269 13.66 -11.94 8.77
CA ARG A 269 13.74 -10.55 9.26
C ARG A 269 12.64 -9.70 8.65
N VAL A 270 12.01 -8.86 9.47
CA VAL A 270 10.96 -7.93 9.04
C VAL A 270 11.50 -6.51 9.13
N TYR A 271 11.23 -5.69 8.12
CA TYR A 271 11.53 -4.27 8.11
C TYR A 271 10.25 -3.48 7.89
N HIS A 272 9.87 -2.62 8.83
CA HIS A 272 8.83 -1.60 8.62
C HIS A 272 9.49 -0.35 8.05
N ILE A 273 9.27 -0.09 6.77
CA ILE A 273 9.73 1.14 6.13
C ILE A 273 8.59 2.14 6.27
N ALA A 274 8.66 2.89 7.37
CA ALA A 274 7.56 3.69 7.87
C ALA A 274 8.07 4.96 8.55
N SER A 275 7.23 5.99 8.53
CA SER A 275 7.52 7.33 9.07
C SER A 275 7.00 7.54 10.49
N SER A 276 5.92 6.86 10.88
CA SER A 276 5.07 7.32 11.99
C SER A 276 5.72 7.44 13.36
N VAL A 277 6.77 6.66 13.65
CA VAL A 277 7.51 6.72 14.93
C VAL A 277 8.64 7.76 14.91
N VAL A 278 9.23 8.02 13.74
CA VAL A 278 10.44 8.87 13.62
C VAL A 278 10.16 10.27 13.07
N ASN A 279 9.15 10.41 12.22
CA ASN A 279 8.80 11.65 11.54
C ASN A 279 7.31 11.62 11.14
N PRO A 280 6.39 11.75 12.10
CA PRO A 280 4.95 11.59 11.85
C PRO A 280 4.39 12.69 10.95
N LEU A 281 3.63 12.31 9.92
CA LEU A 281 2.82 13.22 9.12
C LEU A 281 1.39 13.26 9.67
N VAL A 282 1.00 14.38 10.27
CA VAL A 282 -0.32 14.54 10.89
C VAL A 282 -1.38 14.87 9.83
N HIS A 283 -2.60 14.33 9.98
CA HIS A 283 -3.69 14.57 9.03
C HIS A 283 -4.01 16.06 8.84
N GLN A 284 -4.06 16.85 9.92
CA GLN A 284 -4.30 18.30 9.82
C GLN A 284 -3.19 19.00 9.02
N ASP A 285 -1.92 18.67 9.28
CA ASP A 285 -0.79 19.27 8.55
C ASP A 285 -0.85 18.92 7.05
N LEU A 286 -1.22 17.69 6.71
CA LEU A 286 -1.43 17.28 5.32
C LEU A 286 -2.53 18.11 4.64
N CYS A 287 -3.66 18.34 5.32
CA CYS A 287 -4.72 19.21 4.81
C CYS A 287 -4.25 20.66 4.61
N ASP A 288 -3.44 21.18 5.54
CA ASP A 288 -2.88 22.52 5.44
C ASP A 288 -1.89 22.63 4.27
N TYR A 289 -1.06 21.61 4.03
CA TYR A 289 -0.16 21.55 2.87
C TYR A 289 -0.92 21.53 1.54
N PHE A 290 -2.03 20.78 1.47
CA PHE A 290 -2.88 20.80 0.28
C PHE A 290 -3.48 22.18 0.04
N PHE A 291 -3.97 22.83 1.10
CA PHE A 291 -4.52 24.17 1.01
C PHE A 291 -3.45 25.18 0.54
N ASP A 292 -2.27 25.18 1.17
CA ASP A 292 -1.16 26.07 0.83
C ASP A 292 -0.78 25.95 -0.66
N TYR A 293 -0.67 24.71 -1.16
CA TYR A 293 -0.34 24.46 -2.56
C TYR A 293 -1.41 24.99 -3.51
N PHE A 294 -2.67 24.56 -3.35
CA PHE A 294 -3.73 24.89 -4.31
C PHE A 294 -4.26 26.32 -4.17
N ASN A 295 -4.08 26.96 -3.02
CA ASN A 295 -4.34 28.39 -2.87
C ASN A 295 -3.32 29.22 -3.67
N SER A 296 -2.06 28.76 -3.73
CA SER A 296 -0.99 29.42 -4.49
C SER A 296 -0.99 29.04 -5.98
N SER A 297 -1.33 27.79 -6.29
CA SER A 297 -1.35 27.19 -7.63
C SER A 297 -2.70 26.50 -7.89
N PRO A 298 -3.80 27.28 -8.05
CA PRO A 298 -5.14 26.72 -8.21
C PRO A 298 -5.30 25.98 -9.53
N TYR A 299 -6.15 24.95 -9.52
CA TYR A 299 -6.66 24.39 -10.77
C TYR A 299 -7.44 25.44 -11.54
N MET A 300 -7.48 25.28 -12.86
CA MET A 300 -8.29 26.11 -13.74
C MET A 300 -9.59 25.38 -14.08
N ASP A 301 -10.70 26.11 -14.04
CA ASP A 301 -11.97 25.62 -14.58
C ASP A 301 -11.96 25.60 -16.11
N LEU A 302 -13.05 25.10 -16.72
CA LEU A 302 -13.21 25.06 -18.18
C LEU A 302 -13.21 26.45 -18.85
N GLN A 303 -13.38 27.52 -18.06
CA GLN A 303 -13.32 28.91 -18.51
C GLN A 303 -11.95 29.56 -18.19
N ARG A 304 -10.95 28.76 -17.80
CA ARG A 304 -9.60 29.22 -17.40
C ARG A 304 -9.59 30.18 -16.21
N ARG A 305 -10.57 30.06 -15.32
CA ARG A 305 -10.60 30.80 -14.06
C ARG A 305 -10.05 29.92 -12.94
N PRO A 306 -9.30 30.49 -11.99
CA PRO A 306 -8.79 29.75 -10.86
C PRO A 306 -9.95 29.24 -9.98
N ILE A 307 -9.96 27.95 -9.70
CA ILE A 307 -10.87 27.33 -8.74
C ILE A 307 -10.45 27.76 -7.35
N LYS A 308 -11.33 28.47 -6.65
CA LYS A 308 -11.11 28.88 -5.27
C LYS A 308 -11.50 27.75 -4.32
N ILE A 309 -10.52 27.24 -3.58
CA ILE A 309 -10.73 26.27 -2.52
C ILE A 309 -10.81 26.96 -1.15
N GLN A 310 -11.28 26.23 -0.15
CA GLN A 310 -11.25 26.62 1.26
C GLN A 310 -10.44 25.59 2.04
N PRO A 311 -9.91 25.91 3.23
CA PRO A 311 -9.29 24.92 4.09
C PRO A 311 -10.23 23.72 4.31
N ALA A 312 -9.70 22.51 4.14
CA ALA A 312 -10.49 21.29 4.30
C ALA A 312 -10.97 21.18 5.76
N LYS A 313 -12.23 20.77 5.95
CA LYS A 313 -12.74 20.44 7.28
C LYS A 313 -12.46 18.99 7.62
N VAL A 314 -11.78 18.74 8.72
CA VAL A 314 -11.54 17.40 9.24
C VAL A 314 -12.59 17.08 10.31
N PHE A 315 -13.22 15.91 10.20
CA PHE A 315 -14.25 15.45 11.12
C PHE A 315 -13.80 14.19 11.86
N ASN A 316 -13.84 14.22 13.19
CA ASN A 316 -13.41 13.08 14.03
C ASN A 316 -14.45 11.93 14.08
N SER A 317 -15.55 12.03 13.34
CA SER A 317 -16.54 10.97 13.23
C SER A 317 -17.15 10.93 11.81
N MET A 318 -17.54 9.73 11.39
CA MET A 318 -18.25 9.54 10.12
C MET A 318 -19.63 10.19 10.14
N ASP A 319 -20.31 10.21 11.28
CA ASP A 319 -21.67 10.78 11.41
C ASP A 319 -21.67 12.31 11.25
N ASP A 320 -20.71 13.00 11.88
CA ASP A 320 -20.56 14.45 11.72
C ASP A 320 -20.18 14.81 10.27
N PHE A 321 -19.29 14.02 9.66
CA PHE A 321 -18.93 14.17 8.26
C PHE A 321 -20.14 13.99 7.34
N HIS A 322 -20.91 12.92 7.51
CA HIS A 322 -22.11 12.65 6.72
C HIS A 322 -23.15 13.77 6.87
N THR A 323 -23.36 14.26 8.09
CA THR A 323 -24.25 15.38 8.36
C THR A 323 -23.78 16.66 7.65
N HIS A 324 -22.47 16.91 7.67
CA HIS A 324 -21.87 18.06 7.02
C HIS A 324 -22.07 18.05 5.50
N ILE A 325 -21.63 16.98 4.83
CA ILE A 325 -21.71 16.90 3.35
C ILE A 325 -23.16 16.91 2.86
N HIS A 326 -24.08 16.32 3.63
CA HIS A 326 -25.51 16.36 3.31
C HIS A 326 -26.08 17.78 3.41
N THR A 327 -25.71 18.50 4.46
CA THR A 327 -26.11 19.91 4.64
C THR A 327 -25.54 20.80 3.52
N GLU A 328 -24.27 20.61 3.18
CA GLU A 328 -23.59 21.33 2.09
C GLU A 328 -24.27 21.06 0.73
N ALA A 329 -24.67 19.83 0.47
CA ALA A 329 -25.37 19.46 -0.75
C ALA A 329 -26.77 20.08 -0.88
N ILE A 330 -27.53 20.16 0.23
CA ILE A 330 -28.82 20.85 0.26
C ILE A 330 -28.63 22.33 -0.05
N GLN A 331 -27.67 22.98 0.62
CA GLN A 331 -27.39 24.41 0.43
C GLN A 331 -26.97 24.74 -1.00
N ARG A 332 -26.30 23.80 -1.69
CA ARG A 332 -25.84 24.00 -3.06
C ARG A 332 -26.95 23.78 -4.10
N SER A 333 -27.98 22.98 -3.86
CA SER A 333 -28.97 22.59 -4.87
C SER A 333 -30.00 23.70 -5.20
N PRO A 334 -30.03 24.29 -6.42
CA PRO A 334 -31.03 25.29 -6.81
C PRO A 334 -32.26 24.67 -7.50
N ASN A 335 -33.45 25.28 -7.31
CA ASN A 335 -34.75 24.81 -7.82
C ASN A 335 -35.06 25.16 -9.30
N SER A 336 -34.08 25.15 -10.22
CA SER A 336 -34.27 25.53 -11.64
C SER A 336 -33.93 24.37 -12.61
N PRO A 337 -34.31 24.43 -13.91
CA PRO A 337 -33.91 23.40 -14.89
C PRO A 337 -32.39 23.32 -15.11
N GLN A 338 -31.65 24.43 -14.95
CA GLN A 338 -30.19 24.43 -14.81
C GLN A 338 -29.76 23.80 -13.47
N GLY A 339 -30.57 23.99 -12.44
CA GLY A 339 -30.51 23.32 -11.14
C GLY A 339 -30.64 21.80 -11.17
N ILE A 340 -31.33 21.19 -12.14
CA ILE A 340 -31.40 19.72 -12.28
C ILE A 340 -30.04 19.13 -12.72
N ARG A 341 -29.34 19.78 -13.65
CA ARG A 341 -27.97 19.36 -14.03
C ARG A 341 -26.99 19.61 -12.87
N PHE A 342 -27.18 20.73 -12.17
CA PHE A 342 -26.41 21.06 -11.00
C PHE A 342 -26.63 20.05 -9.85
N SER A 343 -27.87 19.64 -9.58
CA SER A 343 -28.20 18.67 -8.53
C SER A 343 -27.63 17.29 -8.83
N LYS A 344 -27.61 16.84 -10.10
CA LYS A 344 -26.88 15.63 -10.50
C LYS A 344 -25.38 15.72 -10.25
N ARG A 345 -24.76 16.89 -10.45
CA ARG A 345 -23.33 17.11 -10.16
C ARG A 345 -23.07 17.06 -8.65
N VAL A 346 -23.91 17.73 -7.86
CA VAL A 346 -23.83 17.69 -6.39
C VAL A 346 -23.99 16.27 -5.88
N GLN A 347 -24.95 15.50 -6.39
CA GLN A 347 -25.16 14.12 -6.00
C GLN A 347 -23.93 13.25 -6.31
N ARG A 348 -23.33 13.39 -7.49
CA ARG A 348 -22.09 12.66 -7.82
C ARG A 348 -20.93 13.02 -6.88
N SER A 349 -20.80 14.30 -6.51
CA SER A 349 -19.79 14.77 -5.56
C SER A 349 -20.01 14.16 -4.17
N LEU A 350 -21.26 14.11 -3.71
CA LEU A 350 -21.66 13.45 -2.46
C LEU A 350 -21.35 11.96 -2.47
N ASP A 351 -21.74 11.25 -3.53
CA ASP A 351 -21.55 9.81 -3.66
C ASP A 351 -20.06 9.47 -3.66
N LEU A 352 -19.25 10.28 -4.37
CA LEU A 352 -17.79 10.18 -4.35
C LEU A 352 -17.22 10.42 -2.95
N ALA A 353 -17.62 11.50 -2.27
CA ALA A 353 -17.13 11.82 -0.93
C ALA A 353 -17.45 10.70 0.08
N LYS A 354 -18.66 10.15 0.03
CA LYS A 354 -19.08 9.00 0.84
C LYS A 354 -18.28 7.74 0.50
N HIS A 355 -18.04 7.49 -0.78
CA HIS A 355 -17.27 6.33 -1.23
C HIS A 355 -15.82 6.40 -0.73
N LEU A 356 -15.13 7.53 -0.90
CA LEU A 356 -13.76 7.73 -0.42
C LEU A 356 -13.67 7.66 1.10
N ALA A 357 -14.63 8.30 1.80
CA ALA A 357 -14.71 8.24 3.25
C ALA A 357 -14.84 6.79 3.75
N LYS A 358 -15.75 6.00 3.19
CA LYS A 358 -15.93 4.58 3.55
C LYS A 358 -14.68 3.75 3.23
N LEU A 359 -14.03 4.00 2.10
CA LEU A 359 -12.85 3.25 1.67
C LEU A 359 -11.65 3.51 2.58
N TYR A 360 -11.46 4.75 3.03
CA TYR A 360 -10.28 5.15 3.81
C TYR A 360 -10.55 5.31 5.32
N GLU A 361 -11.79 5.19 5.79
CA GLU A 361 -12.15 5.17 7.21
C GLU A 361 -11.19 4.35 8.08
N PRO A 362 -10.89 3.06 7.77
CA PRO A 362 -10.00 2.25 8.61
C PRO A 362 -8.57 2.79 8.74
N TYR A 363 -8.14 3.61 7.78
CA TYR A 363 -6.80 4.20 7.72
C TYR A 363 -6.78 5.62 8.33
N SER A 364 -7.87 6.36 8.16
CA SER A 364 -8.03 7.76 8.62
C SER A 364 -8.20 7.89 10.13
N PHE A 365 -8.59 6.79 10.77
CA PHE A 365 -8.70 6.66 12.23
C PHE A 365 -7.69 5.64 12.79
N TYR A 366 -6.62 5.34 12.06
CA TYR A 366 -5.66 4.32 12.48
C TYR A 366 -4.73 4.80 13.60
N GLU A 367 -4.78 4.10 14.74
CA GLU A 367 -4.02 4.43 15.94
C GLU A 367 -2.67 3.70 16.05
N GLY A 368 -2.36 2.83 15.08
CA GLY A 368 -1.08 2.11 15.03
C GLY A 368 0.07 2.99 14.55
N ARG A 369 1.25 2.79 15.12
CA ARG A 369 2.53 3.44 14.73
C ARG A 369 3.56 2.34 14.53
N PHE A 370 4.24 2.33 13.39
CA PHE A 370 5.11 1.22 13.02
C PHE A 370 6.52 1.47 13.56
N ASP A 371 6.97 0.60 14.47
CA ASP A 371 8.36 0.60 14.94
C ASP A 371 9.29 0.32 13.76
N ASN A 372 10.33 1.13 13.59
CA ASN A 372 11.29 0.98 12.50
C ASN A 372 12.71 0.72 13.01
N THR A 373 12.82 0.11 14.20
CA THR A 373 14.10 -0.12 14.88
C THR A 373 15.08 -0.93 14.00
N ASN A 374 14.61 -1.94 13.26
CA ASN A 374 15.46 -2.70 12.33
C ASN A 374 15.95 -1.84 11.17
N VAL A 375 15.14 -0.93 10.63
CA VAL A 375 15.57 0.04 9.60
C VAL A 375 16.65 0.96 10.16
N GLN A 376 16.44 1.51 11.37
CA GLN A 376 17.43 2.38 12.03
C GLN A 376 18.75 1.65 12.32
N MET A 377 18.70 0.38 12.71
CA MET A 377 19.90 -0.47 12.84
C MET A 377 20.58 -0.71 11.50
N LEU A 378 19.81 -0.92 10.42
CA LEU A 378 20.35 -1.12 9.08
C LEU A 378 21.09 0.14 8.58
N ILE A 379 20.52 1.34 8.78
CA ILE A 379 21.17 2.61 8.43
C ILE A 379 22.51 2.77 9.16
N LYS A 380 22.57 2.39 10.44
CA LYS A 380 23.80 2.52 11.26
C LYS A 380 24.93 1.61 10.80
N GLU A 381 24.62 0.52 10.10
CA GLU A 381 25.62 -0.40 9.56
C GLU A 381 26.20 0.05 8.21
N LEU A 382 25.55 1.01 7.53
CA LEU A 382 26.05 1.57 6.28
C LEU A 382 27.27 2.47 6.53
N SER A 383 28.24 2.40 5.62
CA SER A 383 29.30 3.39 5.52
C SER A 383 28.73 4.76 5.14
N GLU A 384 29.48 5.83 5.40
CA GLU A 384 29.09 7.19 5.00
C GLU A 384 28.94 7.34 3.47
N GLU A 385 29.66 6.54 2.69
CA GLU A 385 29.49 6.50 1.24
C GLU A 385 28.17 5.84 0.84
N GLU A 386 27.83 4.71 1.45
CA GLU A 386 26.56 4.02 1.19
C GLU A 386 25.37 4.86 1.64
N LYS A 387 25.43 5.55 2.78
CA LYS A 387 24.36 6.46 3.23
C LYS A 387 24.09 7.58 2.23
N ARG A 388 25.13 8.07 1.53
CA ARG A 388 24.96 9.11 0.50
C ARG A 388 24.29 8.57 -0.77
N HIS A 389 24.52 7.31 -1.12
CA HIS A 389 23.98 6.70 -2.35
C HIS A 389 22.64 5.97 -2.14
N PHE A 390 22.40 5.45 -0.93
CA PHE A 390 21.22 4.68 -0.55
C PHE A 390 20.58 5.34 0.67
N ASP A 391 20.19 6.61 0.53
CA ASP A 391 19.47 7.32 1.57
C ASP A 391 18.03 6.78 1.68
N PHE A 392 17.68 6.30 2.87
CA PHE A 392 16.34 5.85 3.22
C PHE A 392 15.97 6.25 4.66
N ASP A 393 16.61 7.28 5.20
CA ASP A 393 16.21 7.83 6.50
C ASP A 393 14.98 8.73 6.33
N VAL A 394 13.81 8.15 6.55
CA VAL A 394 12.53 8.86 6.51
C VAL A 394 12.46 9.97 7.58
N GLY A 395 13.30 9.90 8.63
CA GLY A 395 13.48 10.94 9.62
C GLY A 395 13.94 12.29 9.05
N SER A 396 14.57 12.27 7.87
CA SER A 396 15.13 13.45 7.21
C SER A 396 14.14 14.17 6.27
N VAL A 397 12.94 13.62 6.04
CA VAL A 397 11.97 14.17 5.10
C VAL A 397 11.31 15.44 5.69
N ASP A 398 11.51 16.58 5.03
CA ASP A 398 10.66 17.76 5.25
C ASP A 398 9.31 17.52 4.56
N TRP A 399 8.28 17.20 5.35
CA TRP A 399 6.96 16.89 4.83
C TRP A 399 6.33 18.04 4.04
N LYS A 400 6.54 19.29 4.46
CA LYS A 400 5.94 20.44 3.77
C LYS A 400 6.57 20.61 2.40
N ASP A 401 7.90 20.58 2.33
CA ASP A 401 8.63 20.66 1.07
C ASP A 401 8.31 19.47 0.16
N TYR A 402 8.36 18.25 0.70
CA TYR A 402 8.06 17.05 -0.05
C TYR A 402 6.64 17.09 -0.64
N ILE A 403 5.62 17.39 0.16
CA ILE A 403 4.24 17.43 -0.34
C ILE A 403 4.05 18.57 -1.36
N CYS A 404 4.44 19.80 -1.02
CA CYS A 404 4.12 20.97 -1.83
C CYS A 404 4.98 21.09 -3.10
N ASN A 405 6.28 20.78 -3.01
CA ASN A 405 7.24 21.06 -4.08
C ASN A 405 7.62 19.82 -4.89
N ILE A 406 7.42 18.61 -4.36
CA ILE A 406 7.84 17.36 -5.00
C ILE A 406 6.63 16.51 -5.39
N HIS A 407 5.84 16.07 -4.41
CA HIS A 407 4.77 15.09 -4.60
C HIS A 407 3.60 15.64 -5.41
N ILE A 408 2.97 16.74 -4.99
CA ILE A 408 1.82 17.31 -5.72
C ILE A 408 2.22 17.67 -7.16
N PRO A 409 3.31 18.43 -7.42
CA PRO A 409 3.77 18.68 -8.79
C PRO A 409 4.07 17.40 -9.58
N GLY A 410 4.59 16.37 -8.92
CA GLY A 410 4.84 15.05 -9.47
C GLY A 410 3.56 14.36 -9.96
N VAL A 411 2.54 14.28 -9.10
CA VAL A 411 1.21 13.72 -9.42
C VAL A 411 0.59 14.45 -10.62
N LEU A 412 0.61 15.78 -10.61
CA LEU A 412 0.10 16.60 -11.72
C LEU A 412 0.87 16.35 -13.03
N ARG A 413 2.20 16.22 -12.94
CA ARG A 413 3.06 16.03 -14.10
C ARG A 413 2.95 14.63 -14.71
N HIS A 414 2.94 13.60 -13.88
CA HIS A 414 3.10 12.21 -14.33
C HIS A 414 1.77 11.49 -14.51
N VAL A 415 0.75 11.83 -13.73
CA VAL A 415 -0.55 11.13 -13.76
C VAL A 415 -1.59 11.92 -14.55
N GLN A 416 -1.63 13.24 -14.42
CA GLN A 416 -2.66 14.05 -15.08
C GLN A 416 -2.35 14.45 -16.53
N LYS A 417 -1.09 14.41 -16.98
CA LYS A 417 -0.73 14.78 -18.38
C LYS A 417 -1.37 13.90 -19.48
N GLY A 418 -2.03 12.79 -19.13
CA GLY A 418 -2.82 11.97 -20.06
C GLY A 418 -4.33 12.18 -20.02
N ARG A 419 -4.86 13.01 -19.11
CA ARG A 419 -6.31 13.16 -18.85
C ARG A 419 -6.88 14.54 -19.16
N GLY A 420 -6.29 15.25 -20.12
CA GLY A 420 -6.83 16.49 -20.69
C GLY A 420 -6.98 17.64 -19.69
N LEU A 421 -6.03 18.58 -19.72
CA LEU A 421 -6.31 19.97 -19.31
C LEU A 421 -7.09 20.68 -20.41
#